data_AF-A0A1W1VJM5-F1
#
_entry.id   AF-A0A1W1VJM5-F1
#
_cell.length_a   1.000
_cell.length_b   1.000
_cell.length_c   1.000
_cell.angle_alpha   90.00
_cell.angle_beta   90.00
_cell.angle_gamma   90.00
#
_symmetry.space_group_name_H-M   'P 1'
#
loop_
_entity.id
_entity.type
_entity.pdbx_description
1 polymer ?
#
loop_
_entity_poly.entity_id
_entity_poly.type
_entity_poly.pdbx_seq_one_letter_code
_entity_poly.pdbx_strand_id
1 'polypeptide(L)'
;MTNGPSSPLPAAAFRRVDETSDEAFYAHPRFVTHIDDVAVAAVTQLYRELFPPGGQLLDLMSSWVSHLPPETEYEGVTGLGMNRAELDRNPRLTQCVVQNLNAQPHLPFEATHFDGCGICVSIDYLTDPVAVLREVGRVLKPGAPAVITFSNRCFPTKAVAIWHALDDAGHVALVEELLRQSGGFGDIQGLDRSLPGSDPLYAVVGRALGEVL
;
A
#
# COMPACT_ATOMS: atom_id res chain seq x y z
N MET A 1 -4.36 -13.80 24.85
CA MET A 1 -2.90 -13.71 25.06
C MET A 1 -2.48 -12.34 24.62
N THR A 2 -2.11 -11.47 25.55
CA THR A 2 -1.62 -10.11 25.26
C THR A 2 -0.21 -10.25 24.71
N ASN A 3 -0.03 -10.12 23.39
CA ASN A 3 1.30 -9.99 22.81
C ASN A 3 1.91 -8.69 23.33
N GLY A 4 3.01 -8.80 24.07
CA GLY A 4 3.82 -7.66 24.47
C GLY A 4 4.37 -6.91 23.25
N PRO A 5 4.97 -5.72 23.45
CA PRO A 5 5.52 -4.95 22.34
C PRO A 5 6.56 -5.79 21.61
N SER A 6 6.31 -6.05 20.33
CA SER A 6 7.28 -6.62 19.41
C SER A 6 8.50 -5.71 19.34
N SER A 7 9.70 -6.29 19.38
CA SER A 7 10.92 -5.51 19.25
C SER A 7 10.95 -4.79 17.91
N PRO A 8 11.39 -3.51 17.86
CA PRO A 8 11.49 -2.78 16.60
C PRO A 8 12.44 -3.50 15.64
N LEU A 9 12.06 -3.53 14.36
CA LEU A 9 12.88 -4.12 13.30
C LEU A 9 14.19 -3.32 13.14
N PRO A 10 15.34 -3.98 12.93
CA PRO A 10 16.62 -3.27 12.84
C PRO A 10 16.67 -2.39 11.59
N ALA A 11 17.20 -1.17 11.69
CA ALA A 11 17.26 -0.24 10.56
C ALA A 11 17.93 -0.81 9.29
N ALA A 12 18.92 -1.71 9.46
CA ALA A 12 19.58 -2.39 8.35
C ALA A 12 18.65 -3.27 7.50
N ALA A 13 17.50 -3.70 8.04
CA ALA A 13 16.45 -4.45 7.35
C ALA A 13 15.81 -3.64 6.20
N PHE A 14 15.79 -2.30 6.32
CA PHE A 14 15.14 -1.40 5.38
C PHE A 14 16.09 -0.74 4.39
N ARG A 15 17.35 -1.19 4.33
CA ARG A 15 18.30 -0.77 3.28
C ARG A 15 17.98 -1.45 1.95
N ARG A 16 18.35 -0.80 0.86
CA ARG A 16 18.15 -1.26 -0.51
C ARG A 16 19.49 -1.54 -1.17
N VAL A 17 19.46 -2.32 -2.26
CA VAL A 17 20.65 -2.51 -3.10
C VAL A 17 20.99 -1.21 -3.83
N ASP A 18 19.97 -0.50 -4.31
CA ASP A 18 20.08 0.79 -4.96
C ASP A 18 19.51 1.91 -4.07
N GLU A 19 20.42 2.54 -3.32
CA GLU A 19 20.15 3.71 -2.49
C GLU A 19 20.20 5.04 -3.26
N THR A 20 20.26 5.02 -4.61
CA THR A 20 20.13 6.25 -5.39
C THR A 20 18.72 6.84 -5.28
N SER A 21 18.56 8.10 -5.69
CA SER A 21 17.29 8.83 -5.62
C SER A 21 16.13 8.07 -6.26
N ASP A 22 15.00 8.05 -5.56
CA ASP A 22 13.76 7.47 -6.09
C ASP A 22 13.17 8.35 -7.18
N GLU A 23 13.31 9.68 -7.08
CA GLU A 23 12.94 10.61 -8.14
C GLU A 23 13.63 10.26 -9.47
N ALA A 24 14.92 9.90 -9.43
CA ALA A 24 15.64 9.48 -10.62
C ALA A 24 15.12 8.12 -11.17
N PHE A 25 14.85 7.15 -10.29
CA PHE A 25 14.36 5.83 -10.67
C PHE A 25 12.93 5.84 -11.26
N TYR A 26 12.07 6.69 -10.71
CA TYR A 26 10.67 6.85 -11.10
C TYR A 26 10.44 8.01 -12.07
N ALA A 27 11.49 8.69 -12.56
CA ALA A 27 11.38 9.80 -13.52
C ALA A 27 10.71 9.38 -14.84
N HIS A 28 10.98 8.17 -15.32
CA HIS A 28 10.42 7.66 -16.56
C HIS A 28 9.13 6.87 -16.27
N PRO A 29 8.00 7.23 -16.89
CA PRO A 29 6.74 6.56 -16.64
C PRO A 29 6.75 5.13 -17.21
N ARG A 30 6.03 4.25 -16.53
CA ARG A 30 5.83 2.84 -16.88
C ARG A 30 4.34 2.58 -17.03
N PHE A 31 3.86 2.56 -18.26
CA PHE A 31 2.46 2.25 -18.58
C PHE A 31 2.25 0.75 -18.73
N VAL A 32 2.54 0.00 -17.67
CA VAL A 32 2.35 -1.45 -17.57
C VAL A 32 1.72 -1.79 -16.22
N THR A 33 1.08 -2.96 -16.14
CA THR A 33 0.76 -3.58 -14.85
C THR A 33 1.95 -4.41 -14.38
N HIS A 34 2.19 -4.45 -13.07
CA HIS A 34 3.33 -5.16 -12.49
C HIS A 34 3.03 -6.62 -12.11
N ILE A 35 1.76 -7.01 -12.19
CA ILE A 35 1.24 -8.35 -11.98
C ILE A 35 0.32 -8.70 -13.15
N ASP A 36 0.13 -10.00 -13.40
CA ASP A 36 -0.75 -10.46 -14.48
C ASP A 36 -2.24 -10.14 -14.25
N ASP A 37 -3.04 -10.32 -15.30
CA ASP A 37 -4.47 -9.97 -15.31
C ASP A 37 -5.30 -10.76 -14.28
N VAL A 38 -4.88 -11.98 -13.92
CA VAL A 38 -5.58 -12.83 -12.95
C VAL A 38 -5.34 -12.31 -11.54
N ALA A 39 -4.10 -11.94 -11.22
CA ALA A 39 -3.76 -11.27 -9.96
C ALA A 39 -4.43 -9.89 -9.89
N VAL A 40 -4.48 -9.11 -10.98
CA VAL A 40 -5.24 -7.85 -11.04
C VAL A 40 -6.73 -8.07 -10.73
N ALA A 41 -7.35 -9.12 -11.28
CA ALA A 41 -8.74 -9.43 -11.01
C ALA A 41 -8.97 -9.76 -9.51
N ALA A 42 -8.03 -10.45 -8.88
CA ALA A 42 -8.09 -10.75 -7.45
C ALA A 42 -7.93 -9.49 -6.57
N VAL A 43 -7.07 -8.52 -6.94
CA VAL A 43 -7.00 -7.19 -6.29
C VAL A 43 -8.34 -6.47 -6.44
N THR A 44 -8.89 -6.45 -7.66
CA THR A 44 -10.16 -5.79 -7.97
C THR A 44 -11.31 -6.36 -7.15
N GLN A 45 -11.36 -7.68 -6.98
CA GLN A 45 -12.34 -8.36 -6.15
C GLN A 45 -12.18 -8.01 -4.67
N LEU A 46 -10.94 -7.92 -4.17
CA LEU A 46 -10.68 -7.52 -2.79
C LEU A 46 -11.15 -6.07 -2.52
N TYR A 47 -10.89 -5.15 -3.45
CA TYR A 47 -11.36 -3.77 -3.35
C TYR A 47 -12.89 -3.66 -3.40
N ARG A 48 -13.56 -4.50 -4.22
CA ARG A 48 -15.02 -4.62 -4.23
C ARG A 48 -15.61 -5.08 -2.89
N GLU A 49 -14.91 -6.00 -2.20
CA GLU A 49 -15.36 -6.51 -0.91
C GLU A 49 -15.18 -5.50 0.24
N LEU A 50 -14.14 -4.66 0.16
CA LEU A 50 -13.67 -3.89 1.32
C LEU A 50 -13.92 -2.39 1.22
N PHE A 51 -13.91 -1.80 0.02
CA PHE A 51 -14.12 -0.36 -0.12
C PHE A 51 -15.60 -0.02 -0.28
N PRO A 52 -16.13 0.92 0.51
CA PRO A 52 -17.54 1.29 0.42
C PRO A 52 -17.82 2.02 -0.90
N PRO A 53 -18.86 1.63 -1.65
CA PRO A 53 -19.38 2.45 -2.75
C PRO A 53 -19.69 3.87 -2.26
N GLY A 54 -19.37 4.86 -3.08
CA GLY A 54 -19.52 6.29 -2.72
C GLY A 54 -18.52 6.80 -1.68
N GLY A 55 -17.51 6.02 -1.29
CA GLY A 55 -16.46 6.46 -0.36
C GLY A 55 -15.42 7.41 -0.99
N GLN A 56 -14.67 8.11 -0.13
CA GLN A 56 -13.45 8.83 -0.48
C GLN A 56 -12.24 7.91 -0.33
N LEU A 57 -11.54 7.56 -1.41
CA LEU A 57 -10.44 6.60 -1.39
C LEU A 57 -9.07 7.24 -1.56
N LEU A 58 -8.06 6.67 -0.90
CA LEU A 58 -6.65 6.92 -1.14
C LEU A 58 -6.03 5.73 -1.88
N ASP A 59 -5.51 5.97 -3.08
CA ASP A 59 -4.64 5.05 -3.80
C ASP A 59 -3.18 5.50 -3.55
N LEU A 60 -2.50 4.80 -2.66
CA LEU A 60 -1.18 5.20 -2.15
C LEU A 60 -0.07 4.43 -2.88
N MET A 61 0.95 5.18 -3.31
CA MET A 61 1.98 4.73 -4.25
C MET A 61 1.37 4.37 -5.61
N SER A 62 0.37 5.16 -6.00
CA SER A 62 -0.42 5.01 -7.22
C SER A 62 0.40 5.24 -8.49
N SER A 63 -0.12 4.69 -9.58
CA SER A 63 0.39 4.84 -10.94
C SER A 63 -0.79 5.12 -11.90
N TRP A 64 -0.72 4.63 -13.14
CA TRP A 64 -1.71 4.88 -14.19
C TRP A 64 -2.97 3.98 -14.10
N VAL A 65 -3.03 3.05 -13.14
CA VAL A 65 -4.21 2.18 -12.87
C VAL A 65 -4.35 1.95 -11.37
N SER A 66 -5.56 2.13 -10.82
CA SER A 66 -5.86 1.89 -9.39
C SER A 66 -6.46 0.51 -9.07
N HIS A 67 -6.71 -0.33 -10.09
CA HIS A 67 -7.34 -1.66 -9.96
C HIS A 67 -8.70 -1.67 -9.24
N LEU A 68 -9.38 -0.52 -9.19
CA LEU A 68 -10.69 -0.40 -8.57
C LEU A 68 -11.76 -1.11 -9.42
N PRO A 69 -12.80 -1.70 -8.80
CA PRO A 69 -13.92 -2.31 -9.51
C PRO A 69 -14.56 -1.30 -10.49
N PRO A 70 -14.72 -1.66 -11.79
CA PRO A 70 -15.15 -0.71 -12.82
C PRO A 70 -16.60 -0.26 -12.67
N GLU A 71 -17.45 -1.09 -12.05
CA GLU A 71 -18.88 -0.80 -11.84
C GLU A 71 -19.20 -0.09 -10.51
N THR A 72 -18.19 0.12 -9.67
CA THR A 72 -18.38 0.82 -8.38
C THR A 72 -17.97 2.28 -8.51
N GLU A 73 -18.91 3.17 -8.21
CA GLU A 73 -18.68 4.60 -8.12
C GLU A 73 -18.15 4.97 -6.73
N TYR A 74 -17.24 5.94 -6.69
CA TYR A 74 -16.67 6.51 -5.47
C TYR A 74 -16.86 8.03 -5.52
N GLU A 75 -16.99 8.67 -4.36
CA GLU A 75 -17.13 10.13 -4.30
C GLU A 75 -15.83 10.82 -4.75
N GLY A 76 -14.69 10.21 -4.46
CA GLY A 76 -13.39 10.63 -4.95
C GLY A 76 -12.33 9.56 -4.77
N VAL A 77 -11.30 9.62 -5.62
CA VAL A 77 -10.13 8.76 -5.54
C VAL A 77 -8.91 9.65 -5.65
N THR A 78 -8.19 9.80 -4.55
CA THR A 78 -6.93 10.55 -4.53
C THR A 78 -5.78 9.59 -4.75
N GLY A 79 -5.02 9.78 -5.81
CA GLY A 79 -3.79 9.03 -6.06
C GLY A 79 -2.58 9.81 -5.58
N LEU A 80 -1.73 9.18 -4.77
CA LEU A 80 -0.42 9.72 -4.41
C LEU A 80 0.66 8.78 -4.93
N GLY A 81 1.53 9.28 -5.81
CA GLY A 81 2.61 8.50 -6.43
C GLY A 81 3.84 9.34 -6.73
N MET A 82 4.83 8.77 -7.40
CA MET A 82 6.09 9.47 -7.72
C MET A 82 6.19 9.97 -9.15
N ASN A 83 5.33 9.49 -10.07
CA ASN A 83 5.37 9.90 -11.45
C ASN A 83 4.09 10.65 -11.87
N ARG A 84 4.22 11.95 -12.16
CA ARG A 84 3.10 12.81 -12.60
C ARG A 84 2.40 12.25 -13.86
N ALA A 85 3.16 11.78 -14.85
CA ALA A 85 2.60 11.32 -16.11
C ALA A 85 1.82 10.00 -15.97
N GLU A 86 2.18 9.15 -15.00
CA GLU A 86 1.39 7.97 -14.64
C GLU A 86 0.08 8.38 -13.98
N LEU A 87 0.14 9.23 -12.95
CA LEU A 87 -1.05 9.70 -12.24
C LEU A 87 -2.04 10.42 -13.16
N ASP A 88 -1.55 11.29 -14.05
CA ASP A 88 -2.40 12.03 -14.99
C ASP A 88 -3.10 11.12 -16.03
N ARG A 89 -2.57 9.90 -16.25
CA ARG A 89 -3.20 8.91 -17.14
C ARG A 89 -4.16 7.96 -16.43
N ASN A 90 -4.25 8.02 -15.11
CA ASN A 90 -5.13 7.14 -14.36
C ASN A 90 -6.59 7.65 -14.43
N PRO A 91 -7.49 6.95 -15.14
CA PRO A 91 -8.85 7.43 -15.36
C PRO A 91 -9.73 7.37 -14.11
N ARG A 92 -9.26 6.74 -13.02
CA ARG A 92 -10.01 6.62 -11.77
C ARG A 92 -9.76 7.80 -10.83
N LEU A 93 -8.65 8.52 -10.97
CA LEU A 93 -8.24 9.54 -10.01
C LEU A 93 -9.03 10.83 -10.22
N THR A 94 -9.55 11.39 -9.12
CA THR A 94 -10.13 12.73 -9.07
C THR A 94 -9.12 13.77 -8.60
N GLN A 95 -8.08 13.35 -7.88
CA GLN A 95 -6.98 14.19 -7.41
C GLN A 95 -5.65 13.43 -7.47
N CYS A 96 -4.56 14.13 -7.77
CA CYS A 96 -3.23 13.53 -7.95
C CYS A 96 -2.15 14.31 -7.19
N VAL A 97 -1.47 13.65 -6.24
CA VAL A 97 -0.36 14.20 -5.46
C VAL A 97 0.94 13.50 -5.88
N VAL A 98 1.99 14.28 -6.16
CA VAL A 98 3.33 13.73 -6.41
C VAL A 98 4.16 13.93 -5.15
N GLN A 99 4.60 12.82 -4.56
CA GLN A 99 5.39 12.85 -3.32
C GLN A 99 6.26 11.60 -3.21
N ASN A 100 7.51 11.79 -2.80
CA ASN A 100 8.40 10.71 -2.41
C ASN A 100 8.20 10.41 -0.91
N LEU A 101 7.57 9.28 -0.60
CA LEU A 101 7.29 8.86 0.78
C LEU A 101 8.53 8.45 1.58
N ASN A 102 9.62 8.04 0.91
CA ASN A 102 10.90 7.74 1.57
C ASN A 102 11.64 9.01 2.00
N ALA A 103 11.39 10.15 1.34
CA ALA A 103 11.94 11.44 1.74
C ALA A 103 11.01 12.20 2.70
N GLN A 104 9.70 12.14 2.47
CA GLN A 104 8.69 12.82 3.26
C GLN A 104 7.54 11.85 3.55
N PRO A 105 7.54 11.16 4.71
CA PRO A 105 6.50 10.18 5.03
C PRO A 105 5.16 10.82 5.44
N HIS A 106 5.16 12.11 5.82
CA HIS A 106 3.94 12.82 6.22
C HIS A 106 2.98 13.03 5.04
N LEU A 107 1.75 12.54 5.16
CA LEU A 107 0.75 12.65 4.09
C LEU A 107 0.07 14.04 4.13
N PRO A 108 -0.07 14.75 2.99
CA PRO A 108 -0.58 16.11 2.94
C PRO A 108 -2.12 16.15 2.96
N PHE A 109 -2.73 15.34 3.81
CA PHE A 109 -4.17 15.21 3.98
C PHE A 109 -4.56 15.39 5.44
N GLU A 110 -5.76 15.88 5.66
CA GLU A 110 -6.36 16.01 6.98
C GLU A 110 -6.54 14.64 7.63
N ALA A 111 -6.55 14.61 8.96
CA ALA A 111 -6.88 13.40 9.70
C ALA A 111 -8.33 12.96 9.39
N THR A 112 -8.60 11.65 9.41
CA THR A 112 -9.95 11.08 9.26
C THR A 112 -10.69 11.48 7.96
N HIS A 113 -9.95 11.61 6.85
CA HIS A 113 -10.48 12.05 5.56
C HIS A 113 -11.01 10.89 4.70
N PHE A 114 -10.27 9.77 4.63
CA PHE A 114 -10.54 8.69 3.67
C PHE A 114 -11.36 7.54 4.28
N ASP A 115 -12.25 6.96 3.47
CA ASP A 115 -13.06 5.77 3.77
C ASP A 115 -12.35 4.45 3.44
N GLY A 116 -11.17 4.50 2.80
CA GLY A 116 -10.33 3.35 2.53
C GLY A 116 -9.00 3.75 1.87
N CYS A 117 -7.96 2.94 2.07
CA CYS A 117 -6.66 3.10 1.43
C CYS A 117 -6.23 1.81 0.74
N GLY A 118 -5.83 1.89 -0.54
CA GLY A 118 -5.17 0.82 -1.27
C GLY A 118 -3.66 1.05 -1.35
N ILE A 119 -2.87 0.00 -1.13
CA ILE A 119 -1.45 -0.07 -1.47
C ILE A 119 -1.27 -1.32 -2.32
N CYS A 120 -1.09 -1.17 -3.63
CA CYS A 120 -0.95 -2.30 -4.54
C CYS A 120 0.51 -2.48 -4.99
N VAL A 121 1.11 -3.63 -4.68
CA VAL A 121 2.46 -4.06 -5.12
C VAL A 121 3.54 -2.98 -4.97
N SER A 122 3.52 -2.28 -3.83
CA SER A 122 4.41 -1.13 -3.59
C SER A 122 4.95 -1.02 -2.15
N ILE A 123 4.51 -1.86 -1.20
CA ILE A 123 4.97 -1.74 0.20
C ILE A 123 6.47 -2.06 0.37
N ASP A 124 7.01 -2.87 -0.55
CA ASP A 124 8.34 -3.47 -0.48
C ASP A 124 9.50 -2.49 -0.66
N TYR A 125 9.27 -1.28 -1.18
CA TYR A 125 10.35 -0.30 -1.42
C TYR A 125 10.47 0.76 -0.32
N LEU A 126 9.56 0.79 0.65
CA LEU A 126 9.55 1.80 1.71
C LEU A 126 10.72 1.58 2.69
N THR A 127 11.50 2.63 2.95
CA THR A 127 12.64 2.59 3.88
C THR A 127 12.25 2.93 5.32
N ASP A 128 11.10 3.57 5.53
CA ASP A 128 10.45 3.74 6.84
C ASP A 128 8.93 3.47 6.72
N PRO A 129 8.53 2.21 6.50
CA PRO A 129 7.13 1.87 6.30
C PRO A 129 6.27 2.11 7.53
N VAL A 130 6.84 2.04 8.73
CA VAL A 130 6.09 2.28 9.98
C VAL A 130 5.66 3.76 10.06
N ALA A 131 6.53 4.70 9.68
CA ALA A 131 6.16 6.12 9.62
C ALA A 131 5.07 6.39 8.58
N VAL A 132 5.19 5.81 7.38
CA VAL A 132 4.17 5.96 6.32
C VAL A 132 2.84 5.36 6.74
N LEU A 133 2.82 4.12 7.27
CA LEU A 133 1.58 3.46 7.70
C LEU A 133 0.93 4.20 8.88
N ARG A 134 1.71 4.82 9.77
CA ARG A 134 1.15 5.68 10.83
C ARG A 134 0.37 6.84 10.24
N GLU A 135 0.89 7.46 9.18
CA GLU A 135 0.19 8.53 8.47
C GLU A 135 -1.04 8.01 7.72
N VAL A 136 -0.99 6.81 7.14
CA VAL A 136 -2.18 6.14 6.58
C VAL A 136 -3.26 5.98 7.66
N GLY A 137 -2.89 5.50 8.85
CA GLY A 137 -3.81 5.39 9.98
C GLY A 137 -4.42 6.73 10.40
N ARG A 138 -3.63 7.81 10.37
CA ARG A 138 -4.09 9.18 10.69
C ARG A 138 -5.14 9.69 9.69
N VAL A 139 -4.90 9.50 8.39
CA VAL A 139 -5.77 10.07 7.33
C VAL A 139 -7.02 9.22 7.08
N LEU A 140 -7.06 7.98 7.55
CA LEU A 140 -8.23 7.10 7.46
C LEU A 140 -9.25 7.41 8.56
N LYS A 141 -10.54 7.32 8.22
CA LYS A 141 -11.63 7.37 9.21
C LYS A 141 -11.57 6.12 10.11
N PRO A 142 -12.02 6.21 11.38
CA PRO A 142 -12.11 5.05 12.24
C PRO A 142 -12.91 3.91 11.58
N GLY A 143 -12.36 2.70 11.58
CA GLY A 143 -12.93 1.50 10.95
C GLY A 143 -12.69 1.38 9.43
N ALA A 144 -12.14 2.41 8.77
CA ALA A 144 -11.80 2.32 7.35
C ALA A 144 -10.66 1.31 7.12
N PRO A 145 -10.72 0.51 6.03
CA PRO A 145 -9.68 -0.46 5.74
C PRO A 145 -8.46 0.19 5.06
N ALA A 146 -7.26 -0.18 5.51
CA ALA A 146 -6.06 -0.18 4.69
C ALA A 146 -5.88 -1.57 4.08
N VAL A 147 -5.82 -1.65 2.76
CA VAL A 147 -5.69 -2.90 1.99
C VAL A 147 -4.33 -2.90 1.30
N ILE A 148 -3.39 -3.67 1.84
CA ILE A 148 -2.02 -3.76 1.33
C ILE A 148 -1.88 -5.07 0.57
N THR A 149 -1.78 -5.01 -0.75
CA THR A 149 -1.59 -6.18 -1.61
C THR A 149 -0.17 -6.25 -2.14
N PHE A 150 0.37 -7.45 -2.25
CA PHE A 150 1.71 -7.69 -2.79
C PHE A 150 1.80 -9.07 -3.44
N SER A 151 2.84 -9.24 -4.26
CA SER A 151 3.13 -10.46 -5.02
C SER A 151 4.62 -10.77 -4.88
N ASN A 152 5.09 -11.82 -5.57
CA ASN A 152 6.51 -12.09 -5.75
C ASN A 152 7.18 -11.13 -6.76
N ARG A 153 6.42 -10.21 -7.35
CA ARG A 153 6.88 -9.15 -8.25
C ARG A 153 7.27 -7.91 -7.44
N CYS A 154 8.48 -7.41 -7.67
CA CYS A 154 9.00 -6.16 -7.12
C CYS A 154 10.07 -5.59 -8.07
N PHE A 155 10.56 -4.38 -7.78
CA PHE A 155 11.80 -3.88 -8.38
C PHE A 155 13.00 -4.37 -7.54
N PRO A 156 13.78 -5.37 -7.98
CA PRO A 156 14.70 -6.06 -7.08
C PRO A 156 15.83 -5.20 -6.50
N THR A 157 16.15 -4.08 -7.15
CA THR A 157 17.17 -3.14 -6.65
C THR A 157 16.61 -2.15 -5.63
N LYS A 158 15.28 -1.93 -5.64
CA LYS A 158 14.57 -0.97 -4.81
C LYS A 158 13.79 -1.60 -3.66
N ALA A 159 13.50 -2.89 -3.71
CA ALA A 159 12.96 -3.62 -2.57
C ALA A 159 13.97 -3.61 -1.40
N VAL A 160 13.45 -3.53 -0.18
CA VAL A 160 14.28 -3.50 1.02
C VAL A 160 14.86 -4.88 1.35
N ALA A 161 16.00 -4.91 2.05
CA ALA A 161 16.76 -6.12 2.34
C ALA A 161 15.94 -7.20 3.04
N ILE A 162 15.05 -6.83 3.96
CA ILE A 162 14.18 -7.78 4.65
C ILE A 162 13.17 -8.43 3.69
N TRP A 163 12.72 -7.72 2.66
CA TRP A 163 11.81 -8.31 1.66
C TRP A 163 12.49 -9.46 0.91
N HIS A 164 13.77 -9.31 0.56
CA HIS A 164 14.54 -10.37 -0.09
C HIS A 164 14.85 -11.57 0.81
N ALA A 165 14.83 -11.39 2.13
CA ALA A 165 15.19 -12.41 3.09
C ALA A 165 14.01 -13.31 3.52
N LEU A 166 12.78 -12.96 3.09
CA LEU A 166 11.54 -13.61 3.50
C LEU A 166 10.90 -14.36 2.34
N ASP A 167 10.19 -15.44 2.69
CA ASP A 167 9.23 -16.10 1.80
C ASP A 167 7.86 -15.41 1.88
N ASP A 168 6.88 -15.91 1.12
CA ASP A 168 5.55 -15.31 1.03
C ASP A 168 4.86 -15.22 2.41
N ALA A 169 4.97 -16.26 3.23
CA ALA A 169 4.43 -16.26 4.60
C ALA A 169 5.15 -15.22 5.48
N GLY A 170 6.46 -15.07 5.30
CA GLY A 170 7.27 -14.03 5.93
C GLY A 170 6.85 -12.62 5.50
N HIS A 171 6.54 -12.39 4.22
CA HIS A 171 6.04 -11.10 3.74
C HIS A 171 4.70 -10.73 4.39
N VAL A 172 3.78 -11.69 4.50
CA VAL A 172 2.50 -11.48 5.22
C VAL A 172 2.78 -11.10 6.68
N ALA A 173 3.59 -11.89 7.39
CA ALA A 173 3.92 -11.62 8.79
C ALA A 173 4.62 -10.27 8.98
N LEU A 174 5.49 -9.87 8.04
CA LEU A 174 6.15 -8.57 8.03
C LEU A 174 5.13 -7.44 7.90
N VAL A 175 4.24 -7.48 6.91
CA VAL A 175 3.26 -6.40 6.70
C VAL A 175 2.27 -6.29 7.86
N GLU A 176 1.84 -7.41 8.44
CA GLU A 176 1.05 -7.39 9.67
C GLU A 176 1.80 -6.72 10.83
N GLU A 177 3.09 -7.03 10.99
CA GLU A 177 3.95 -6.42 12.01
C GLU A 177 4.15 -4.92 11.78
N LEU A 178 4.33 -4.49 10.53
CA LEU A 178 4.43 -3.07 10.17
C LEU A 178 3.15 -2.30 10.54
N LEU A 179 1.98 -2.86 10.27
CA LEU A 179 0.70 -2.29 10.71
C LEU A 179 0.59 -2.24 12.23
N ARG A 180 0.99 -3.30 12.95
CA ARG A 180 1.00 -3.31 14.42
C ARG A 180 1.93 -2.23 14.99
N GLN A 181 3.15 -2.09 14.48
CA GLN A 181 4.12 -1.07 14.95
C GLN A 181 3.71 0.36 14.61
N SER A 182 2.91 0.56 13.56
CA SER A 182 2.39 1.90 13.24
C SER A 182 1.49 2.46 14.36
N GLY A 183 0.84 1.57 15.11
CA GLY A 183 -0.07 1.90 16.21
C GLY A 183 -1.46 2.39 15.78
N GLY A 184 -1.71 2.52 14.48
CA GLY A 184 -2.96 3.09 13.93
C GLY A 184 -4.01 2.06 13.52
N PHE A 185 -3.75 0.76 13.64
CA PHE A 185 -4.62 -0.29 13.10
C PHE A 185 -4.93 -1.42 14.09
N GLY A 186 -6.17 -1.89 14.02
CA GLY A 186 -6.67 -3.13 14.63
C GLY A 186 -7.21 -4.08 13.56
N ASP A 187 -7.80 -5.20 14.00
CA ASP A 187 -8.40 -6.23 13.13
C ASP A 187 -7.51 -6.60 11.92
N ILE A 188 -6.21 -6.77 12.20
CA ILE A 188 -5.19 -7.04 11.18
C ILE A 188 -5.29 -8.50 10.74
N GLN A 189 -5.45 -8.71 9.44
CA GLN A 189 -5.62 -10.03 8.84
C GLN A 189 -4.80 -10.17 7.55
N GLY A 190 -3.89 -11.17 7.53
CA GLY A 190 -3.31 -11.71 6.32
C GLY A 190 -4.28 -12.59 5.51
N LEU A 191 -4.23 -12.47 4.20
CA LEU A 191 -5.05 -13.20 3.22
C LEU A 191 -4.16 -13.72 2.09
N ASP A 192 -4.41 -14.95 1.68
CA ASP A 192 -3.92 -15.49 0.40
C ASP A 192 -5.07 -15.43 -0.62
N ARG A 193 -4.86 -14.65 -1.68
CA ARG A 193 -5.77 -14.45 -2.81
C ARG A 193 -5.17 -15.03 -4.10
N SER A 194 -4.13 -15.85 -4.00
CA SER A 194 -3.47 -16.48 -5.15
C SER A 194 -4.42 -17.40 -5.90
N LEU A 195 -4.37 -17.32 -7.23
CA LEU A 195 -5.12 -18.20 -8.12
C LEU A 195 -4.16 -19.10 -8.91
N PRO A 196 -4.52 -20.37 -9.20
CA PRO A 196 -3.63 -21.27 -9.93
C PRO A 196 -3.21 -20.72 -11.31
N GLY A 197 -1.92 -20.78 -11.62
CA GLY A 197 -1.38 -20.37 -12.93
C GLY A 197 -1.21 -18.85 -13.10
N SER A 198 -1.30 -18.09 -12.00
CA SER A 198 -1.13 -16.64 -11.93
C SER A 198 0.07 -16.29 -11.05
N ASP A 199 0.55 -15.05 -11.15
CA ASP A 199 1.35 -14.41 -10.10
C ASP A 199 0.61 -14.58 -8.75
N PRO A 200 1.30 -14.96 -7.67
CA PRO A 200 0.67 -15.08 -6.37
C PRO A 200 0.20 -13.71 -5.90
N LEU A 201 -0.87 -13.68 -5.10
CA LEU A 201 -1.40 -12.45 -4.55
C LEU A 201 -1.71 -12.63 -3.09
N TYR A 202 -1.00 -11.87 -2.26
CA TYR A 202 -1.25 -11.80 -0.83
C TYR A 202 -1.81 -10.42 -0.49
N ALA A 203 -2.57 -10.37 0.59
CA ALA A 203 -3.03 -9.11 1.14
C ALA A 203 -2.90 -9.11 2.66
N VAL A 204 -2.63 -7.96 3.23
CA VAL A 204 -2.87 -7.70 4.65
C VAL A 204 -3.84 -6.53 4.76
N VAL A 205 -4.91 -6.75 5.50
CA VAL A 205 -5.95 -5.75 5.76
C VAL A 205 -5.87 -5.34 7.22
N GLY A 206 -5.84 -4.03 7.48
CA GLY A 206 -5.98 -3.48 8.83
C GLY A 206 -7.13 -2.46 8.87
N ARG A 207 -7.81 -2.36 10.01
CA ARG A 207 -8.87 -1.37 10.25
C ARG A 207 -8.32 -0.22 11.07
N ALA A 208 -8.43 1.01 10.56
CA ALA A 208 -7.94 2.18 11.28
C ALA A 208 -8.64 2.31 12.64
N LEU A 209 -7.88 2.52 13.71
CA LEU A 209 -8.44 2.68 15.07
C LEU A 209 -9.08 4.06 15.30
N GLY A 210 -8.76 5.04 14.45
CA GLY A 210 -9.02 6.45 14.72
C GLY A 210 -7.95 7.07 15.62
N GLU A 211 -8.01 8.39 15.85
CA GLU A 211 -7.19 9.00 16.88
C GLU A 211 -7.54 8.37 18.23
N VAL A 212 -6.56 7.73 18.85
CA VAL A 212 -6.62 7.36 20.26
C VAL A 212 -6.40 8.65 21.03
N LEU A 213 -7.50 9.22 21.56
CA LEU A 213 -7.45 10.34 22.52
C LEU A 213 -6.63 9.96 23.76
#